data_AF-H5WI60-F1
#
_entry.id   AF-H5WI60-F1
#
_cell.length_a   1.000
_cell.length_b   1.000
_cell.length_c   1.000
_cell.angle_alpha   90.00
_cell.angle_beta   90.00
_cell.angle_gamma   90.00
#
_symmetry.space_group_name_H-M   'P 1'
#
loop_
_entity.id
_entity.type
_entity.pdbx_description
1 polymer ?
#
loop_
_entity_poly.entity_id
_entity_poly.type
_entity_poly.pdbx_seq_one_letter_code
_entity_poly.pdbx_strand_id
1 'polypeptide(L)'
;MTPPAAPSALPPQGGAPSGPAEPDPRRLLGSTDLSRLKWRCRRGLLENDLFIERFFQRHEASLTNRHADGMAVLMDLADNDLLDLLLCRREPEGELHRPEVIEVLGMLRARPPASAPAAP
;
A
#
# COMPACT_ATOMS: atom_id res chain seq x y z
N MET A 1 59.39 22.09 34.52
CA MET A 1 58.21 21.37 35.04
C MET A 1 57.16 21.32 33.95
N THR A 2 56.89 20.08 33.51
CA THR A 2 55.80 19.47 32.71
C THR A 2 54.78 20.36 31.97
N PRO A 3 54.52 20.10 30.66
CA PRO A 3 53.34 20.63 29.95
C PRO A 3 52.08 19.78 30.21
N PRO A 4 50.86 20.35 30.24
CA PRO A 4 49.64 19.55 30.09
C PRO A 4 49.04 19.60 28.67
N ALA A 5 49.14 18.43 28.02
CA ALA A 5 48.16 17.71 27.19
C ALA A 5 47.16 18.45 26.26
N ALA A 6 47.38 18.22 24.96
CA ALA A 6 46.48 17.95 23.82
C ALA A 6 45.04 18.54 23.70
N PRO A 7 44.64 18.96 22.48
CA PRO A 7 43.24 19.27 22.15
C PRO A 7 42.42 17.98 21.88
N SER A 8 41.39 17.73 22.68
CA SER A 8 40.30 16.82 22.30
C SER A 8 39.31 17.57 21.40
N ALA A 9 39.68 17.77 20.14
CA ALA A 9 38.68 18.04 19.11
C ALA A 9 38.02 16.71 18.76
N LEU A 10 36.74 16.57 19.12
CA LEU A 10 35.90 15.46 18.68
C LEU A 10 36.02 15.29 17.15
N PRO A 11 35.97 14.05 16.62
CA PRO A 11 35.77 13.88 15.19
C PRO A 11 34.44 14.52 14.76
N PRO A 12 34.35 15.09 13.54
CA PRO A 12 33.07 15.43 12.98
C PRO A 12 32.26 14.15 12.89
N GLN A 13 31.16 14.07 13.64
CA GLN A 13 30.16 13.02 13.51
C GLN A 13 29.78 12.97 12.03
N GLY A 14 30.24 11.92 11.36
CA GLY A 14 30.02 11.70 9.94
C GLY A 14 28.53 11.81 9.66
N GLY A 15 28.20 12.62 8.65
CA GLY A 15 26.86 12.67 8.12
C GLY A 15 26.46 11.28 7.63
N ALA A 16 25.36 10.79 8.16
CA ALA A 16 24.43 10.00 7.38
C ALA A 16 23.14 10.83 7.29
N PRO A 17 22.69 11.24 6.10
CA PRO A 17 21.30 11.59 5.94
C PRO A 17 20.51 10.29 6.12
N SER A 18 20.14 9.96 7.36
CA SER A 18 19.00 9.07 7.59
C SER A 18 17.73 9.85 7.26
N GLY A 19 17.60 10.24 5.98
CA GLY A 19 16.29 10.47 5.40
C GLY A 19 15.53 9.14 5.46
N PRO A 20 14.20 9.13 5.61
CA PRO A 20 13.46 7.89 5.51
C PRO A 20 13.80 7.31 4.14
N ALA A 21 14.48 6.17 4.10
CA ALA A 21 14.66 5.43 2.87
C ALA A 21 13.25 5.21 2.31
N GLU A 22 12.96 5.83 1.16
CA GLU A 22 11.69 5.63 0.50
C GLU A 22 11.51 4.12 0.34
N PRO A 23 10.44 3.54 0.91
CA PRO A 23 10.31 2.10 0.96
C PRO A 23 10.26 1.57 -0.48
N ASP A 24 11.17 0.64 -0.82
CA ASP A 24 11.27 0.10 -2.17
C ASP A 24 9.88 -0.34 -2.68
N PRO A 25 9.41 0.15 -3.84
CA PRO A 25 8.04 -0.09 -4.30
C PRO A 25 7.76 -1.58 -4.51
N ARG A 26 8.78 -2.37 -4.85
CA ARG A 26 8.67 -3.82 -5.09
C ARG A 26 8.76 -4.66 -3.83
N ARG A 27 9.13 -4.07 -2.69
CA ARG A 27 9.28 -4.80 -1.43
C ARG A 27 7.90 -5.16 -0.89
N LEU A 28 7.79 -6.40 -0.40
CA LEU A 28 6.58 -6.89 0.23
C LEU A 28 6.21 -6.03 1.45
N LEU A 29 4.91 -5.86 1.64
CA LEU A 29 4.36 -5.10 2.73
C LEU A 29 4.58 -5.83 4.06
N GLY A 30 5.13 -5.14 5.05
CA GLY A 30 5.28 -5.69 6.39
C GLY A 30 3.94 -5.79 7.12
N SER A 31 3.87 -6.63 8.16
CA SER A 31 2.65 -6.85 8.94
C SER A 31 2.08 -5.56 9.57
N THR A 32 2.95 -4.62 9.94
CA THR A 32 2.55 -3.31 10.50
C THR A 32 1.86 -2.45 9.46
N ASP A 33 2.43 -2.35 8.26
CA ASP A 33 1.88 -1.55 7.16
C ASP A 33 0.60 -2.19 6.61
N LEU A 34 0.53 -3.53 6.55
CA LEU A 34 -0.70 -4.27 6.24
C LEU A 34 -1.82 -3.94 7.24
N SER A 35 -1.52 -3.98 8.54
CA SER A 35 -2.51 -3.68 9.58
C SER A 35 -3.04 -2.25 9.46
N ARG A 36 -2.16 -1.27 9.19
CA ARG A 36 -2.54 0.12 8.95
C ARG A 36 -3.41 0.26 7.69
N LEU A 37 -3.03 -0.42 6.61
CA LEU A 37 -3.77 -0.42 5.36
C LEU A 37 -5.18 -0.99 5.54
N LYS A 38 -5.30 -2.16 6.20
CA LYS A 38 -6.58 -2.80 6.51
C LYS A 38 -7.48 -1.89 7.34
N TRP A 39 -6.92 -1.19 8.32
CA TRP A 39 -7.70 -0.25 9.13
C TRP A 39 -8.22 0.94 8.31
N ARG A 40 -7.40 1.48 7.41
CA ARG A 40 -7.78 2.61 6.53
C ARG A 40 -8.82 2.22 5.48
N CYS A 41 -8.94 0.94 5.15
CA CYS A 41 -9.95 0.43 4.22
C CYS A 41 -11.33 0.18 4.84
N ARG A 42 -11.50 0.36 6.16
CA ARG A 42 -12.79 0.20 6.83
C ARG A 42 -13.69 1.38 6.46
N ARG A 43 -14.79 1.13 5.75
CA ARG A 43 -15.66 2.19 5.23
C ARG A 43 -17.09 2.05 5.74
N GLY A 44 -17.90 3.06 5.42
CA GLY A 44 -19.31 3.10 5.82
C GLY A 44 -20.22 2.26 4.92
N LEU A 45 -19.71 1.81 3.77
CA LEU A 45 -20.48 1.09 2.76
C LEU A 45 -20.07 -0.38 2.70
N LEU A 46 -21.00 -1.27 3.03
CA LEU A 46 -20.76 -2.71 3.14
C LEU A 46 -20.20 -3.31 1.84
N GLU A 47 -20.72 -2.90 0.69
CA GLU A 47 -20.24 -3.39 -0.60
C GLU A 47 -18.73 -3.15 -0.78
N ASN A 48 -18.23 -1.97 -0.40
CA ASN A 48 -16.81 -1.65 -0.48
C ASN A 48 -16.01 -2.54 0.45
N ASP A 49 -16.44 -2.69 1.71
CA ASP A 49 -15.78 -3.57 2.68
C ASP A 49 -15.71 -5.03 2.18
N LEU A 50 -16.76 -5.54 1.54
CA LEU A 50 -16.76 -6.89 0.96
C LEU A 50 -15.74 -7.07 -0.18
N PHE A 51 -15.59 -6.06 -1.05
CA PHE A 51 -14.57 -6.10 -2.10
C PHE A 51 -13.16 -6.10 -1.49
N ILE A 52 -12.93 -5.22 -0.52
CA ILE A 52 -11.63 -5.09 0.12
C ILE A 52 -11.28 -6.33 0.94
N GLU A 53 -12.23 -6.91 1.68
CA GLU A 53 -12.01 -8.14 2.44
C GLU A 53 -11.57 -9.28 1.53
N ARG A 54 -12.27 -9.50 0.41
CA ARG A 54 -11.93 -10.53 -0.58
C ARG A 54 -10.55 -10.29 -1.21
N PHE A 55 -10.21 -9.03 -1.47
CA PHE A 55 -8.90 -8.65 -1.98
C PHE A 55 -7.79 -9.03 -0.99
N PHE A 56 -7.92 -8.68 0.29
CA PHE A 56 -6.92 -9.03 1.28
C PHE A 56 -6.81 -10.55 1.47
N GLN A 57 -7.93 -11.27 1.54
CA GLN A 57 -7.91 -12.74 1.65
C GLN A 57 -7.09 -13.43 0.54
N ARG A 58 -7.02 -12.83 -0.67
CA ARG A 58 -6.24 -13.39 -1.79
C ARG A 58 -4.83 -12.85 -1.87
N HIS A 59 -4.67 -11.55 -1.71
CA HIS A 59 -3.44 -10.86 -2.10
C HIS A 59 -2.58 -10.43 -0.93
N GLU A 60 -3.04 -10.53 0.34
CA GLU A 60 -2.31 -10.00 1.50
C GLU A 60 -0.84 -10.42 1.56
N ALA A 61 -0.53 -11.68 1.22
CA ALA A 61 0.84 -12.22 1.24
C ALA A 61 1.74 -11.72 0.09
N SER A 62 1.14 -11.16 -0.97
CA SER A 62 1.83 -10.65 -2.16
C SER A 62 1.71 -9.14 -2.32
N LEU A 63 1.16 -8.43 -1.33
CA LEU A 63 1.07 -6.97 -1.38
C LEU A 63 2.47 -6.36 -1.25
N THR A 64 2.74 -5.36 -2.07
CA THR A 64 4.01 -4.62 -2.10
C THR A 64 3.75 -3.17 -1.75
N ASN A 65 4.80 -2.42 -1.40
CA ASN A 65 4.69 -0.98 -1.10
C ASN A 65 4.02 -0.21 -2.25
N ARG A 66 4.27 -0.62 -3.49
CA ARG A 66 3.62 -0.09 -4.68
C ARG A 66 2.11 -0.32 -4.68
N HIS A 67 1.66 -1.51 -4.31
CA HIS A 67 0.22 -1.79 -4.18
C HIS A 67 -0.41 -0.98 -3.04
N ALA A 68 0.33 -0.76 -1.95
CA ALA A 68 -0.16 0.08 -0.87
C ALA A 68 -0.33 1.55 -1.28
N ASP A 69 0.57 2.09 -2.12
CA ASP A 69 0.42 3.43 -2.70
C ASP A 69 -0.82 3.55 -3.58
N GLY A 70 -1.01 2.59 -4.51
CA GLY A 70 -2.21 2.54 -5.36
C GLY A 70 -3.49 2.42 -4.54
N MET A 71 -3.47 1.60 -3.48
CA MET A 71 -4.61 1.48 -2.55
C MET A 71 -4.83 2.78 -1.76
N ALA A 72 -3.78 3.48 -1.33
CA ALA A 72 -3.92 4.74 -0.61
C ALA A 72 -4.64 5.81 -1.45
N VAL A 73 -4.36 5.87 -2.75
CA VAL A 73 -5.05 6.76 -3.70
C VAL A 73 -6.53 6.38 -3.84
N LEU A 74 -6.83 5.09 -4.01
CA LEU A 74 -8.22 4.60 -4.05
C LEU A 74 -8.98 4.90 -2.74
N MET A 75 -8.28 4.85 -1.60
CA MET A 75 -8.83 5.15 -0.29
C MET A 75 -9.03 6.65 -0.03
N ASP A 76 -8.58 7.55 -0.91
CA ASP A 76 -8.86 8.98 -0.82
C ASP A 76 -10.22 9.35 -1.45
N LEU A 77 -10.78 8.46 -2.29
CA LEU A 77 -12.05 8.67 -2.98
C LEU A 77 -13.26 8.57 -2.05
N ALA A 78 -14.39 9.18 -2.42
CA ALA A 78 -15.64 8.96 -1.73
C ALA A 78 -16.13 7.51 -1.89
N ASP A 79 -16.97 7.03 -0.96
CA ASP A 79 -17.44 5.64 -0.97
C ASP A 79 -18.18 5.28 -2.26
N ASN A 80 -18.98 6.19 -2.79
CA ASN A 80 -19.72 6.00 -4.04
C ASN A 80 -18.79 6.00 -5.26
N ASP A 81 -17.81 6.90 -5.32
CA ASP A 81 -16.83 6.93 -6.41
C ASP A 81 -15.97 5.66 -6.45
N LEU A 82 -15.51 5.20 -5.28
CA LEU A 82 -14.77 3.94 -5.18
C LEU A 82 -15.64 2.77 -5.64
N LEU A 83 -16.89 2.70 -5.19
CA LEU A 83 -17.81 1.64 -5.62
C LEU A 83 -18.02 1.67 -7.14
N ASP A 84 -18.21 2.84 -7.74
CA ASP A 84 -18.45 2.98 -9.17
C ASP A 84 -17.27 2.47 -10.01
N LEU A 85 -16.03 2.74 -9.56
CA LEU A 85 -14.81 2.17 -10.15
C LEU A 85 -14.73 0.64 -9.98
N LEU A 86 -15.07 0.12 -8.80
CA LEU A 86 -15.09 -1.32 -8.51
C LEU A 86 -16.14 -2.07 -9.36
N LEU A 87 -17.27 -1.42 -9.63
CA LEU A 87 -18.36 -1.95 -10.44
C LEU A 87 -18.15 -1.77 -11.95
N CYS A 88 -16.99 -1.28 -12.40
CA CYS A 88 -16.71 -0.98 -13.80
C CYS A 88 -17.65 0.06 -14.43
N ARG A 89 -18.34 0.87 -13.63
CA ARG A 89 -19.26 1.91 -14.12
C ARG A 89 -18.50 3.16 -14.55
N ARG A 90 -17.33 3.36 -13.95
CA ARG A 90 -16.35 4.40 -14.27
C ARG A 90 -14.96 3.80 -14.43
N GLU A 91 -14.12 4.45 -15.22
CA GLU A 91 -12.71 4.11 -15.40
C GLU A 91 -11.81 5.11 -14.65
N PRO A 92 -10.62 4.69 -14.18
CA PRO A 92 -9.67 5.58 -13.54
C PRO A 92 -9.08 6.56 -14.57
N GLU A 93 -9.42 7.84 -14.45
CA GLU A 93 -8.98 8.92 -15.34
C GLU A 93 -8.20 10.00 -14.57
N GLY A 94 -7.39 10.80 -15.28
CA GLY A 94 -6.61 11.89 -14.68
C GLY A 94 -5.63 11.41 -13.60
N GLU A 95 -5.75 11.95 -12.40
CA GLU A 95 -4.91 11.62 -11.23
C GLU A 95 -5.01 10.14 -10.81
N LEU A 96 -6.11 9.45 -11.18
CA LEU A 96 -6.30 8.02 -10.92
C LEU A 96 -5.67 7.12 -11.98
N HIS A 97 -5.30 7.67 -13.14
CA HIS A 97 -4.68 6.92 -14.25
C HIS A 97 -3.18 6.67 -13.98
N ARG A 98 -2.89 6.18 -12.79
CA ARG A 98 -1.56 5.78 -12.33
C ARG A 98 -1.41 4.28 -12.45
N PRO A 99 -0.25 3.77 -12.87
CA PRO A 99 -0.08 2.35 -13.10
C PRO A 99 -0.24 1.52 -11.82
N GLU A 100 0.04 2.08 -10.63
CA GLU A 100 -0.22 1.45 -9.33
C GLU A 100 -1.71 1.26 -9.06
N VAL A 101 -2.49 2.31 -9.34
CA VAL A 101 -3.94 2.35 -9.10
C VAL A 101 -4.65 1.38 -10.04
N ILE A 102 -4.30 1.40 -11.32
CA ILE A 102 -4.87 0.51 -12.34
C ILE A 102 -4.61 -0.95 -11.98
N GLU A 103 -3.39 -1.26 -11.53
CA GLU A 103 -2.99 -2.61 -11.13
C GLU A 103 -3.78 -3.09 -9.90
N VAL A 104 -3.86 -2.26 -8.84
CA VAL A 104 -4.63 -2.57 -7.62
C VAL A 104 -6.13 -2.67 -7.91
N LEU A 105 -6.66 -1.78 -8.75
CA LEU A 105 -8.06 -1.80 -9.18
C LEU A 105 -8.37 -3.08 -9.98
N GLY A 106 -7.45 -3.51 -10.84
CA GLY A 106 -7.54 -4.79 -11.54
C GLY A 106 -7.56 -5.98 -10.58
N MET A 107 -6.70 -5.97 -9.55
CA MET A 107 -6.69 -7.00 -8.50
C MET A 107 -7.98 -7.01 -7.66
N LEU A 108 -8.53 -5.84 -7.32
CA LEU A 108 -9.81 -5.70 -6.60
C LEU A 108 -10.99 -6.22 -7.42
N ARG A 109 -10.99 -5.94 -8.72
CA ARG A 109 -12.02 -6.39 -9.67
C ARG A 109 -11.87 -7.86 -10.05
N ALA A 110 -10.73 -8.48 -9.75
CA ALA A 110 -10.48 -9.89 -10.06
C ALA A 110 -11.49 -10.77 -9.31
N ARG A 111 -12.54 -11.18 -10.02
CA ARG A 111 -13.50 -12.15 -9.50
C ARG A 111 -12.74 -13.40 -9.07
N PRO A 112 -13.07 -14.04 -7.93
CA PRO A 112 -12.61 -15.40 -7.71
C PRO A 112 -12.85 -16.22 -8.98
N PRO A 113 -11.88 -17.05 -9.42
CA PRO A 113 -12.23 -18.10 -10.35
C PRO A 113 -13.44 -18.79 -9.70
N ALA A 114 -14.57 -18.81 -10.41
CA ALA A 114 -15.74 -19.53 -9.92
C ALA A 114 -15.20 -20.92 -9.60
N SER A 115 -15.23 -21.31 -8.32
CA SER A 115 -14.67 -22.56 -7.86
C SER A 115 -15.09 -23.61 -8.87
N ALA A 116 -14.12 -24.10 -9.67
CA ALA A 116 -14.42 -25.13 -10.64
C ALA A 116 -15.07 -26.25 -9.82
N PRO A 117 -16.24 -26.78 -10.24
CA PRO A 117 -16.84 -27.88 -9.50
C PRO A 117 -15.78 -28.97 -9.40
N ALA A 118 -15.42 -29.34 -8.17
CA ALA A 118 -14.61 -30.50 -7.91
C ALA A 118 -15.31 -31.66 -8.63
N ALA A 119 -14.73 -32.09 -9.74
CA ALA A 119 -15.24 -33.22 -10.50
C ALA A 119 -15.18 -34.46 -9.59
N PRO A 120 -16.22 -35.30 -9.58
CA PRO A 120 -16.30 -36.48 -8.74
C PRO A 120 -15.23 -37.52 -9.08
#